data_AF-A0A7R9VLN8-F1
#
_entry.id   AF-A0A7R9VLN8-F1
#
_cell.length_a   1.000
_cell.length_b   1.000
_cell.length_c   1.000
_cell.angle_alpha   90.00
_cell.angle_beta   90.00
_cell.angle_gamma   90.00
#
_symmetry.space_group_name_H-M   'P 1'
#
loop_
_entity.id
_entity.type
_entity.pdbx_description
1 polymer ?
#
loop_
_entity_poly.entity_id
_entity_poly.type
_entity_poly.pdbx_seq_one_letter_code
_entity_poly.pdbx_strand_id
1 'polypeptide(L)'
;ALRANSSLLNPNYKNEAWSDDEGRRLALCMRVYRDAQSPLARAYAHFPDRASKSVSEKWLRSLNPEITYKLFTKNEDLTLLRAIEEKGGANACSWVQIARQYFPTRNPRSLKYRWMEVASDEDLVRKFSKGGKMAKRKQERRSK
;
A
#
# COMPACT_ATOMS: atom_id res chain seq x y z
N ALA A 1 1.05 13.76 -25.13
CA ALA A 1 1.06 14.51 -23.84
C ALA A 1 1.48 13.58 -22.69
N LEU A 2 2.18 14.11 -21.68
CA LEU A 2 2.44 13.50 -20.35
C LEU A 2 3.55 12.44 -20.18
N ARG A 3 4.79 12.70 -20.63
CA ARG A 3 5.98 11.98 -20.10
C ARG A 3 6.54 12.59 -18.80
N ALA A 4 6.01 13.73 -18.35
CA ALA A 4 6.55 14.47 -17.19
C ALA A 4 6.21 13.82 -15.83
N ASN A 5 5.13 13.02 -15.75
CA ASN A 5 4.58 12.55 -14.46
C ASN A 5 5.11 11.16 -14.06
N SER A 6 6.02 10.57 -14.84
CA SER A 6 6.57 9.22 -14.60
C SER A 6 8.05 9.20 -14.20
N SER A 7 8.75 10.33 -14.28
CA SER A 7 10.20 10.37 -14.12
C SER A 7 10.61 11.19 -12.91
N LEU A 8 11.49 10.61 -12.07
CA LEU A 8 12.20 11.33 -10.99
C LEU A 8 13.14 12.42 -11.53
N LEU A 9 13.25 12.56 -12.86
CA LEU A 9 14.03 13.59 -13.54
C LEU A 9 13.23 14.89 -13.78
N ASN A 10 11.98 14.98 -13.31
CA ASN A 10 11.23 16.24 -13.36
C ASN A 10 11.83 17.22 -12.32
N PRO A 11 12.35 18.39 -12.73
CA PRO A 11 12.96 19.35 -11.80
C PRO A 11 11.94 19.94 -10.80
N ASN A 12 10.64 19.86 -11.11
CA ASN A 12 9.55 20.25 -10.21
C ASN A 12 9.01 19.08 -9.36
N TYR A 13 9.71 17.94 -9.34
CA TYR A 13 9.28 16.76 -8.60
C TYR A 13 9.33 16.96 -7.09
N LYS A 14 8.19 16.77 -6.42
CA LYS A 14 8.10 16.80 -4.96
C LYS A 14 7.99 15.39 -4.37
N ASN A 15 8.97 15.01 -3.56
CA ASN A 15 8.93 13.80 -2.72
C ASN A 15 8.46 14.08 -1.27
N GLU A 16 7.86 15.25 -1.05
CA GLU A 16 7.43 15.70 0.28
C GLU A 16 6.14 15.01 0.73
N ALA A 17 5.78 15.19 2.01
CA ALA A 17 4.48 14.75 2.51
C ALA A 17 3.33 15.38 1.70
N TRP A 18 2.19 14.68 1.60
CA TRP A 18 1.00 15.22 0.95
C TRP A 18 0.38 16.29 1.84
N SER A 19 0.13 17.47 1.27
CA SER A 19 -0.64 18.51 1.97
C SER A 19 -2.12 18.17 1.99
N ASP A 20 -2.85 18.79 2.90
CA ASP A 20 -4.31 18.65 2.97
C ASP A 20 -4.98 19.17 1.70
N ASP A 21 -4.45 20.22 1.08
CA ASP A 21 -4.98 20.79 -0.17
C ASP A 21 -4.78 19.86 -1.37
N GLU A 22 -3.62 19.20 -1.45
CA GLU A 22 -3.40 18.15 -2.45
C GLU A 22 -4.39 16.99 -2.23
N GLY A 23 -4.63 16.61 -0.97
CA GLY A 23 -5.60 15.60 -0.59
C GLY A 23 -7.03 15.96 -1.00
N ARG A 24 -7.48 17.19 -0.69
CA ARG A 24 -8.79 17.72 -1.10
C ARG A 24 -8.93 17.74 -2.61
N ARG A 25 -7.90 18.22 -3.32
CA ARG A 25 -7.87 18.23 -4.79
C ARG A 25 -8.04 16.82 -5.36
N LEU A 26 -7.33 15.83 -4.82
CA LEU A 26 -7.42 14.45 -5.29
C LEU A 26 -8.83 13.89 -5.04
N ALA A 27 -9.41 14.13 -3.87
CA ALA A 27 -10.78 13.73 -3.57
C ALA A 27 -11.80 14.38 -4.55
N LEU A 28 -11.63 15.67 -4.86
CA LEU A 28 -12.45 16.36 -5.85
C LEU A 28 -12.28 15.77 -7.25
N CYS A 29 -11.05 15.52 -7.72
CA CYS A 29 -10.80 14.87 -9.00
C CYS A 29 -11.49 13.51 -9.08
N MET A 30 -11.42 12.70 -8.02
CA MET A 30 -12.05 11.39 -8.00
C MET A 30 -13.58 11.46 -7.99
N ARG A 31 -14.15 12.51 -7.38
CA ARG A 31 -15.59 12.77 -7.46
C ARG A 31 -16.01 13.21 -8.86
N VAL A 32 -15.26 14.13 -9.48
CA VAL A 32 -15.56 14.69 -10.82
C VAL A 32 -15.39 13.64 -11.91
N TYR A 33 -14.35 12.82 -11.82
CA TYR A 33 -14.04 11.79 -12.83
C TYR A 33 -14.61 10.42 -12.49
N ARG A 34 -15.56 10.32 -11.56
CA ARG A 34 -16.12 9.04 -11.10
C ARG A 34 -16.65 8.15 -12.23
N ASP A 35 -17.23 8.76 -13.27
CA ASP A 35 -17.83 8.05 -14.41
C ASP A 35 -16.84 7.84 -15.57
N ALA A 36 -15.57 8.27 -15.42
CA ALA A 36 -14.55 8.06 -16.43
C ALA A 36 -14.04 6.61 -16.40
N GLN A 37 -13.62 6.08 -17.56
CA GLN A 37 -13.01 4.74 -17.66
C GLN A 37 -11.78 4.57 -16.75
N SER A 38 -11.02 5.66 -16.53
CA SER A 38 -9.89 5.67 -15.60
C SER A 38 -9.83 6.99 -14.84
N PRO A 39 -10.51 7.09 -13.68
CA PRO A 39 -10.58 8.32 -12.90
C PRO A 39 -9.19 8.80 -12.43
N LEU A 40 -8.35 7.86 -11.97
CA LEU A 40 -6.98 8.15 -11.53
C LEU A 40 -6.10 8.65 -12.68
N ALA A 41 -6.22 8.09 -13.89
CA ALA A 41 -5.45 8.57 -15.03
C ALA A 41 -5.77 10.03 -15.37
N ARG A 42 -7.05 10.42 -15.25
CA ARG A 42 -7.45 11.82 -15.41
C ARG A 42 -6.96 12.70 -14.26
N ALA A 43 -6.94 12.19 -13.03
CA ALA A 43 -6.43 12.91 -11.87
C ALA A 43 -4.94 13.27 -12.02
N TYR A 44 -4.10 12.44 -12.66
CA TYR A 44 -2.67 12.71 -12.80
C TYR A 44 -2.34 14.06 -13.45
N ALA A 45 -3.20 14.56 -14.35
CA ALA A 45 -2.99 15.86 -14.99
C ALA A 45 -3.05 17.04 -14.00
N HIS A 46 -3.69 16.86 -12.84
CA HIS A 46 -3.85 17.89 -11.79
C HIS A 46 -2.70 17.90 -10.77
N PHE A 47 -1.74 16.98 -10.92
CA PHE A 47 -0.57 16.84 -10.05
C PHE A 47 0.72 16.74 -10.90
N PRO A 48 1.10 17.80 -11.64
CA PRO A 48 2.27 17.80 -12.51
C PRO A 48 3.61 17.69 -11.76
N ASP A 49 3.60 18.03 -10.47
CA ASP A 49 4.73 17.97 -9.54
C ASP A 49 4.81 16.65 -8.74
N ARG A 50 3.85 15.74 -8.93
CA ARG A 50 3.84 14.41 -8.30
C ARG A 50 3.94 13.30 -9.32
N ALA A 51 4.63 12.22 -8.95
CA ALA A 51 4.59 11.01 -9.76
C ALA A 51 3.19 10.38 -9.73
N SER A 52 2.72 9.87 -10.87
CA SER A 52 1.41 9.20 -10.98
C SER A 52 1.23 8.07 -9.96
N LYS A 53 2.32 7.34 -9.65
CA LYS A 53 2.33 6.31 -8.61
C LYS A 53 2.01 6.88 -7.22
N SER A 54 2.55 8.04 -6.87
CA SER A 54 2.28 8.71 -5.58
C SER A 54 0.79 9.08 -5.46
N VAL A 55 0.21 9.64 -6.52
CA VAL A 55 -1.22 9.98 -6.59
C VAL A 55 -2.10 8.74 -6.39
N SER A 56 -1.80 7.67 -7.12
CA SER A 56 -2.53 6.40 -6.98
C SER A 56 -2.38 5.76 -5.61
N GLU A 57 -1.17 5.76 -5.04
CA GLU A 57 -0.95 5.25 -3.69
C GLU A 57 -1.69 6.08 -2.64
N LYS A 58 -1.72 7.41 -2.78
CA LYS A 58 -2.45 8.29 -1.86
C LYS A 58 -3.94 7.97 -1.87
N TRP A 59 -4.53 7.84 -3.05
CA TRP A 59 -5.94 7.46 -3.19
C TRP A 59 -6.21 6.09 -2.56
N LEU A 60 -5.49 5.06 -3.02
CA LEU A 60 -5.69 3.65 -2.63
C LEU A 60 -5.30 3.32 -1.19
N ARG A 61 -4.63 4.22 -0.46
CA ARG A 61 -4.23 3.96 0.93
C ARG A 61 -4.91 4.84 1.96
N SER A 62 -5.39 6.03 1.56
CA SER A 62 -5.83 7.05 2.53
C SER A 62 -7.11 7.78 2.16
N LEU A 63 -7.38 8.06 0.88
CA LEU A 63 -8.49 8.93 0.49
C LEU A 63 -9.69 8.21 -0.11
N ASN A 64 -9.52 6.97 -0.58
CA ASN A 64 -10.64 6.20 -1.12
C ASN A 64 -11.68 5.92 -0.01
N PRO A 65 -12.92 6.42 -0.12
CA PRO A 65 -13.97 6.20 0.89
C PRO A 65 -14.39 4.72 1.02
N GLU A 66 -14.10 3.88 0.03
CA GLU A 66 -14.37 2.44 0.10
C GLU A 66 -13.45 1.72 1.11
N ILE A 67 -12.35 2.35 1.51
CA ILE A 67 -11.39 1.78 2.43
C ILE A 67 -11.78 2.11 3.86
N THR A 68 -11.96 1.07 4.68
CA THR A 68 -12.34 1.17 6.08
C THR A 68 -11.12 1.17 7.00
N TYR A 69 -11.05 2.17 7.90
CA TYR A 69 -10.04 2.29 8.96
C TYR A 69 -10.55 1.87 10.35
N LYS A 70 -11.74 1.24 10.41
CA LYS A 70 -12.28 0.70 11.66
C LYS A 70 -11.36 -0.36 12.24
N LEU A 71 -11.47 -0.61 13.54
CA LEU A 71 -10.77 -1.71 14.20
C LEU A 71 -11.08 -3.04 13.50
N PHE A 72 -10.11 -3.95 13.54
CA PHE A 72 -10.33 -5.32 13.07
C PHE A 72 -11.21 -6.06 14.06
N THR A 73 -12.21 -6.77 13.52
CA THR A 73 -13.05 -7.65 14.31
C THR A 73 -12.39 -9.02 14.48
N LYS A 74 -12.75 -9.75 15.54
CA LYS A 74 -12.27 -11.11 15.76
C LYS A 74 -12.57 -12.03 14.56
N ASN A 75 -13.72 -11.83 13.90
CA ASN A 75 -14.06 -12.60 12.71
C ASN A 75 -13.12 -12.29 11.53
N GLU A 76 -12.81 -11.01 11.31
CA GLU A 76 -11.83 -10.62 10.29
C GLU A 76 -10.44 -11.22 10.59
N ASP A 77 -10.02 -11.26 11.85
CA ASP A 77 -8.74 -11.85 12.25
C ASP A 77 -8.69 -13.35 11.95
N LEU A 78 -9.77 -14.08 12.29
CA LEU A 78 -9.89 -15.50 11.99
C LEU A 78 -9.86 -15.76 10.47
N THR A 79 -10.59 -14.98 9.69
CA THR A 79 -10.55 -15.05 8.22
C THR A 79 -9.14 -14.78 7.69
N LEU A 80 -8.45 -13.79 8.24
CA LEU A 80 -7.10 -13.40 7.82
C LEU A 80 -6.09 -14.51 8.08
N LEU A 81 -6.11 -15.10 9.28
CA LEU A 81 -5.21 -16.19 9.65
C LEU A 81 -5.45 -17.42 8.79
N ARG A 82 -6.71 -17.83 8.60
CA ARG A 82 -7.07 -18.97 7.73
C ARG A 82 -6.61 -18.76 6.29
N ALA A 83 -6.89 -17.59 5.72
CA ALA A 83 -6.51 -17.28 4.34
C ALA A 83 -4.99 -17.29 4.14
N ILE A 84 -4.20 -16.97 5.17
CA ILE A 84 -2.73 -17.00 5.09
C ILE A 84 -2.20 -18.42 5.22
N GLU A 85 -2.77 -19.22 6.12
CA GLU A 85 -2.43 -20.63 6.29
C GLU A 85 -2.72 -21.43 5.01
N GLU A 86 -3.90 -21.23 4.41
CA GLU A 86 -4.29 -21.84 3.12
C GLU A 86 -3.32 -21.51 1.98
N LYS A 87 -2.61 -20.38 2.05
CA LYS A 87 -1.63 -19.94 1.05
C LYS A 87 -0.19 -20.36 1.38
N GLY A 88 0.03 -21.18 2.41
CA GLY A 88 1.35 -21.64 2.82
C GLY A 88 2.13 -20.61 3.66
N GLY A 89 1.42 -19.75 4.38
CA GLY A 89 1.99 -18.78 5.32
C GLY A 89 2.34 -17.41 4.72
N ALA A 90 2.73 -16.48 5.59
CA ALA A 90 2.89 -15.06 5.23
C ALA A 90 3.99 -14.75 4.21
N ASN A 91 4.93 -15.69 3.97
CA ASN A 91 5.98 -15.55 2.97
C ASN A 91 5.53 -15.96 1.56
N ALA A 92 4.54 -16.83 1.46
CA ALA A 92 4.01 -17.33 0.18
C ALA A 92 2.72 -16.61 -0.23
N CYS A 93 2.02 -15.99 0.72
CA CYS A 93 0.75 -15.32 0.45
C CYS A 93 0.91 -13.99 -0.32
N SER A 94 -0.07 -13.70 -1.19
CA SER A 94 -0.24 -12.39 -1.82
C SER A 94 -1.29 -11.58 -1.06
N TRP A 95 -0.86 -10.54 -0.33
CA TRP A 95 -1.76 -9.64 0.42
C TRP A 95 -2.81 -8.98 -0.48
N VAL A 96 -2.46 -8.69 -1.73
CA VAL A 96 -3.38 -8.11 -2.72
C VAL A 96 -4.48 -9.11 -3.07
N GLN A 97 -4.13 -10.39 -3.24
CA GLN A 97 -5.10 -11.43 -3.52
C GLN A 97 -6.01 -11.69 -2.33
N ILE A 98 -5.45 -11.77 -1.11
CA ILE A 98 -6.24 -11.94 0.12
C ILE A 98 -7.22 -10.79 0.30
N ALA A 99 -6.77 -9.54 0.13
CA ALA A 99 -7.66 -8.38 0.22
C ALA A 99 -8.82 -8.47 -0.78
N ARG A 100 -8.52 -8.77 -2.05
CA ARG A 100 -9.54 -8.88 -3.09
C ARG A 100 -10.55 -10.00 -2.82
N GLN A 101 -10.09 -11.12 -2.27
CA GLN A 101 -10.92 -12.31 -2.10
C GLN A 101 -11.77 -12.26 -0.83
N TYR A 102 -11.23 -11.75 0.28
CA TYR A 102 -11.87 -11.87 1.59
C TYR A 102 -12.17 -10.52 2.27
N PHE A 103 -11.56 -9.41 1.82
CA PHE A 103 -11.66 -8.11 2.50
C PHE A 103 -11.86 -6.94 1.52
N PRO A 104 -13.05 -6.80 0.92
CA PRO A 104 -13.31 -5.81 -0.13
C PRO A 104 -13.06 -4.37 0.31
N THR A 105 -13.20 -4.06 1.60
CA THR A 105 -13.02 -2.73 2.17
C THR A 105 -11.68 -2.53 2.89
N ARG A 106 -10.80 -3.55 2.94
CA ARG A 106 -9.48 -3.43 3.59
C ARG A 106 -8.40 -3.38 2.54
N ASN A 107 -7.44 -2.47 2.73
CA ASN A 107 -6.29 -2.44 1.86
C ASN A 107 -5.25 -3.52 2.29
N PRO A 108 -4.42 -4.02 1.34
CA PRO A 108 -3.43 -5.06 1.61
C PRO A 108 -2.42 -4.72 2.70
N ARG A 109 -2.09 -3.42 2.85
CA ARG A 109 -1.11 -2.96 3.84
C ARG A 109 -1.66 -3.10 5.26
N SER A 110 -2.93 -2.74 5.48
CA SER A 110 -3.62 -2.92 6.75
C SER A 110 -3.68 -4.40 7.16
N LEU A 111 -3.96 -5.31 6.21
CA LEU A 111 -3.96 -6.75 6.48
C LEU A 111 -2.58 -7.26 6.92
N LYS A 112 -1.52 -6.82 6.24
CA LYS A 112 -0.14 -7.19 6.60
C LYS A 112 0.21 -6.76 8.02
N TYR A 113 -0.16 -5.54 8.42
CA TYR A 113 0.07 -5.05 9.78
C TYR A 113 -0.77 -5.81 10.78
N ARG A 114 -2.05 -6.02 10.50
CA ARG A 114 -2.91 -6.77 11.40
C ARG A 114 -2.38 -8.18 11.65
N TRP A 115 -1.97 -8.89 10.59
CA TRP A 115 -1.36 -10.20 10.74
C TRP A 115 -0.08 -10.15 11.61
N MET A 116 0.74 -9.11 11.52
CA MET A 116 1.91 -8.97 12.41
C MET A 116 1.54 -8.82 13.89
N GLU A 117 0.33 -8.33 14.19
CA GLU A 117 -0.17 -8.18 15.56
C GLU A 117 -0.82 -9.47 16.08
N VAL A 118 -1.49 -10.24 15.22
CA VAL A 118 -2.29 -11.42 15.64
C VAL A 118 -1.65 -12.77 15.35
N ALA A 119 -0.58 -12.81 14.56
CA ALA A 119 0.14 -14.05 14.27
C ALA A 119 0.85 -14.60 15.50
N SER A 120 1.06 -15.92 15.52
CA SER A 120 1.83 -16.59 16.57
C SER A 120 3.30 -16.20 16.51
N ASP A 121 4.00 -16.28 17.65
CA ASP A 121 5.45 -16.07 17.71
C ASP A 121 6.19 -17.03 16.77
N GLU A 122 5.72 -18.28 16.64
CA GLU A 122 6.27 -19.26 15.71
C GLU A 122 6.16 -18.81 14.25
N ASP A 123 5.01 -18.25 13.85
CA ASP A 123 4.80 -17.75 12.49
C ASP A 123 5.60 -16.47 12.21
N LEU A 124 5.76 -15.61 13.21
CA LEU A 124 6.64 -14.45 13.12
C LEU A 124 8.10 -14.88 12.97
N VAL A 125 8.57 -15.82 13.78
CA VAL A 125 9.90 -16.42 13.64
C VAL A 125 10.06 -17.04 12.26
N ARG A 126 9.10 -17.84 11.78
CA ARG A 126 9.13 -18.43 10.43
C ARG A 126 9.20 -17.37 9.32
N LYS A 127 8.51 -16.23 9.49
CA LYS A 127 8.55 -15.10 8.54
C LYS A 127 9.93 -14.45 8.49
N PHE A 128 10.53 -14.17 9.64
CA PHE A 128 11.78 -13.40 9.72
C PHE A 128 13.06 -14.27 9.70
N SER A 129 12.95 -15.56 10.02
CA SER A 129 14.10 -16.49 10.11
C SER A 129 14.78 -16.77 8.78
N LYS A 130 14.12 -16.56 7.63
CA LYS A 130 14.77 -16.63 6.30
C LYS A 130 15.61 -15.38 5.95
N GLY A 131 15.86 -14.49 6.92
CA GLY A 131 16.48 -13.17 6.76
C GLY A 131 17.97 -13.03 7.12
N GLY A 132 18.75 -14.12 7.21
CA GLY A 132 20.20 -14.09 7.50
C GLY A 132 21.08 -13.31 6.51
N LYS A 133 20.51 -12.65 5.50
CA LYS A 133 21.26 -11.81 4.52
C LYS A 133 21.27 -10.32 4.84
N MET A 134 20.49 -9.83 5.82
CA MET A 134 20.50 -8.39 6.17
C MET A 134 21.62 -7.99 7.14
N ALA A 135 22.17 -8.93 7.91
CA ALA A 135 23.26 -8.65 8.85
C ALA A 135 24.61 -8.39 8.16
N LYS A 136 24.90 -9.05 7.02
CA LYS A 136 26.18 -8.90 6.31
C LYS A 136 26.38 -7.52 5.67
N ARG A 137 25.30 -6.87 5.24
CA ARG A 137 25.38 -5.59 4.50
C ARG A 137 25.69 -4.37 5.37
N LYS A 138 25.60 -4.48 6.70
CA LYS A 138 25.95 -3.41 7.66
C LYS A 138 27.40 -3.52 8.15
N GLN A 139 27.99 -4.71 8.13
CA GLN A 139 29.41 -4.93 8.47
C GLN A 139 30.34 -4.52 7.31
N GLU A 140 29.97 -4.80 6.06
CA GLU A 140 30.79 -4.48 4.87
C GLU A 140 30.91 -2.97 4.57
N ARG A 141 29.98 -2.14 5.08
CA ARG A 141 30.05 -0.67 4.98
C ARG A 141 30.83 -0.01 6.13
N ARG A 142 31.26 -0.79 7.12
CA ARG A 142 32.08 -0.32 8.26
C ARG A 142 33.56 -0.70 8.15
N SER A 143 33.92 -1.53 7.17
CA SER A 143 35.30 -1.94 6.87
C SER A 143 35.79 -1.46 5.50
N LYS A 144 35.19 -0.41 4.95
CA LYS A 144 35.72 0.38 3.84
C LYS A 144 35.83 1.83 4.25
#